data_AF-A0A928S640-F1
#
_entry.id   AF-A0A928S640-F1
#
_cell.length_a   1.000
_cell.length_b   1.000
_cell.length_c   1.000
_cell.angle_alpha   90.00
_cell.angle_beta   90.00
_cell.angle_gamma   90.00
#
_symmetry.space_group_name_H-M   'P 1'
#
loop_
_entity.id
_entity.type
_entity.pdbx_description
1 polymer ?
#
loop_
_entity_poly.entity_id
_entity_poly.type
_entity_poly.pdbx_seq_one_letter_code
_entity_poly.pdbx_strand_id
1 'polypeptide(L)'
;MSTKPLQHELVLAGLDGANPLGFLAALGALRTATRAFHPRPVRMRWEQHGGWRPVLSSPVDTPDALADALHNCLTQPHACETCGKSHPHACALCVGDDLALPSETFREHAMSFRAANHEAAAFLAAFGSDAVTTTNSEKQPVIQDTAFRTMSGAGHQHFLKFARNICSACTRDQLKRDMFNTWRYADPVQNHTLRLDPLDDARYALRWSDPSGDPTRKKRGSIYGANRLAIEALPLFPCVPRGGTLRTAGFRQRRGTDGRSDVRLCWPIWTANLSLSAARSTLTLPAAGSETAEAIRQRGIAARFESRRLTIGKFRCFSPASPV
;
A
#
# COMPACT_ATOMS: atom_id res chain seq x y z
N MET A 1 -1.81 40.60 -3.90
CA MET A 1 -0.79 39.81 -3.18
C MET A 1 -1.46 38.57 -2.64
N SER A 2 -1.22 37.39 -3.22
CA SER A 2 -1.80 36.13 -2.73
C SER A 2 -0.97 35.67 -1.52
N THR A 3 -1.54 35.75 -0.33
CA THR A 3 -0.92 35.24 0.90
C THR A 3 -0.70 33.74 0.74
N LYS A 4 0.56 33.30 0.81
CA LYS A 4 0.90 31.89 0.75
C LYS A 4 0.16 31.18 1.89
N PRO A 5 -0.64 30.12 1.63
CA PRO A 5 -1.39 29.47 2.68
C PRO A 5 -0.43 28.92 3.75
N LEU A 6 -0.78 29.14 5.02
CA LEU A 6 -0.03 28.63 6.17
C LEU A 6 0.13 27.10 6.05
N GLN A 7 1.35 26.61 6.17
CA GLN A 7 1.66 25.18 6.20
C GLN A 7 2.54 24.88 7.41
N HIS A 8 2.24 23.77 8.07
CA HIS A 8 2.99 23.26 9.19
C HIS A 8 3.61 21.92 8.82
N GLU A 9 4.80 21.66 9.36
CA GLU A 9 5.50 20.40 9.15
C GLU A 9 5.21 19.46 10.31
N LEU A 10 4.64 18.29 10.01
CA LEU A 10 4.38 17.21 10.96
C LEU A 10 5.27 16.02 10.64
N VAL A 11 6.13 15.64 11.58
CA VAL A 11 6.94 14.42 11.47
C VAL A 11 6.08 13.23 11.87
N LEU A 12 5.82 12.30 10.95
CA LEU A 12 5.09 11.07 11.26
C LEU A 12 6.09 10.03 11.79
N ALA A 13 6.56 10.26 13.02
CA ALA A 13 7.68 9.54 13.63
C ALA A 13 7.46 8.02 13.81
N GLY A 14 6.21 7.55 13.76
CA GLY A 14 5.85 6.13 13.80
C GLY A 14 6.11 5.40 12.49
N LEU A 15 6.24 6.11 11.36
CA LEU A 15 6.44 5.51 10.05
C LEU A 15 7.92 5.50 9.66
N ASP A 16 8.44 4.33 9.30
CA ASP A 16 9.80 4.17 8.78
C ASP A 16 9.82 3.94 7.26
N GLY A 17 10.51 4.82 6.53
CA GLY A 17 10.71 4.70 5.09
C GLY A 17 11.57 3.50 4.68
N ALA A 18 12.33 2.90 5.60
CA ALA A 18 13.03 1.63 5.37
C ALA A 18 12.15 0.39 5.63
N ASN A 19 10.92 0.55 6.15
CA ASN A 19 9.94 -0.53 6.26
C ASN A 19 8.93 -0.43 5.09
N PRO A 20 8.69 -1.50 4.31
CA PRO A 20 7.73 -1.44 3.19
C PRO A 20 6.31 -1.05 3.63
N LEU A 21 5.82 -1.51 4.79
CA LEU A 21 4.54 -1.06 5.34
C LEU A 21 4.60 0.43 5.73
N GLY A 22 5.70 0.87 6.36
CA GLY A 22 5.88 2.26 6.78
C GLY A 22 5.94 3.22 5.59
N PHE A 23 6.64 2.83 4.52
CA PHE A 23 6.71 3.56 3.26
C PHE A 23 5.34 3.70 2.58
N LEU A 24 4.60 2.59 2.46
CA LEU A 24 3.25 2.60 1.90
C LEU A 24 2.28 3.41 2.77
N ALA A 25 2.36 3.30 4.09
CA ALA A 25 1.55 4.08 5.01
C ALA A 25 1.81 5.59 4.87
N ALA A 26 3.07 6.00 4.66
CA ALA A 26 3.42 7.41 4.42
C ALA A 26 2.80 7.95 3.12
N LEU A 27 2.89 7.17 2.05
CA LEU A 27 2.24 7.49 0.77
C LEU A 27 0.71 7.56 0.89
N GLY A 28 0.13 6.63 1.66
CA GLY A 28 -1.28 6.62 2.01
C GLY A 28 -1.70 7.87 2.75
N ALA A 29 -0.94 8.28 3.77
CA ALA A 29 -1.17 9.51 4.51
C ALA A 29 -1.11 10.74 3.59
N LEU A 30 -0.11 10.81 2.69
CA LEU A 30 -0.03 11.88 1.69
C LEU A 30 -1.26 11.91 0.77
N ARG A 31 -1.68 10.75 0.22
CA ARG A 31 -2.83 10.65 -0.67
C ARG A 31 -4.13 11.04 0.04
N THR A 32 -4.35 10.54 1.25
CA THR A 32 -5.54 10.84 2.05
C THR A 32 -5.56 12.30 2.51
N ALA A 33 -4.44 12.84 2.99
CA ALA A 33 -4.34 14.25 3.37
C ALA A 33 -4.60 15.18 2.17
N THR A 34 -4.07 14.84 0.99
CA THR A 34 -4.32 15.60 -0.25
C THR A 34 -5.81 15.68 -0.58
N ARG A 35 -6.58 14.62 -0.32
CA ARG A 35 -8.04 14.60 -0.49
C ARG A 35 -8.73 15.39 0.62
N ALA A 36 -8.38 15.12 1.88
CA ALA A 36 -9.00 15.72 3.06
C ALA A 36 -8.88 17.25 3.10
N PHE A 37 -7.78 17.80 2.57
CA PHE A 37 -7.49 19.23 2.64
C PHE A 37 -7.66 19.96 1.30
N HIS A 38 -8.13 19.30 0.24
CA HIS A 38 -8.35 19.93 -1.06
C HIS A 38 -9.21 21.20 -0.94
N PRO A 39 -8.86 22.34 -1.59
CA PRO A 39 -7.78 22.52 -2.57
C PRO A 39 -6.42 22.93 -1.99
N ARG A 40 -6.23 22.91 -0.66
CA ARG A 40 -4.96 23.32 -0.05
C ARG A 40 -3.87 22.27 -0.37
N PRO A 41 -2.69 22.69 -0.85
CA PRO A 41 -1.66 21.76 -1.26
C PRO A 41 -1.02 21.08 -0.05
N VAL A 42 -1.06 19.75 -0.03
CA VAL A 42 -0.30 18.91 0.91
C VAL A 42 0.94 18.38 0.20
N ARG A 43 2.08 18.36 0.89
CA ARG A 43 3.35 17.85 0.37
C ARG A 43 4.02 16.94 1.39
N MET A 44 4.93 16.09 0.93
CA MET A 44 5.73 15.23 1.79
C MET A 44 7.18 15.22 1.34
N ARG A 45 8.08 15.21 2.31
CA ARG A 45 9.50 14.88 2.15
C ARG A 45 9.90 13.82 3.16
N TRP A 46 11.05 13.18 2.94
CA TRP A 46 11.67 12.33 3.94
C TRP A 46 12.82 13.06 4.64
N GLU A 47 12.97 12.83 5.94
CA GLU A 47 14.06 13.38 6.75
C GLU A 47 14.65 12.28 7.65
N GLN A 48 15.92 12.41 7.99
CA GLN A 48 16.62 11.41 8.80
C GLN A 48 16.51 11.75 10.29
N HIS A 49 15.75 10.93 11.03
CA HIS A 49 15.52 11.04 12.49
C HIS A 49 15.72 9.67 13.14
N GLY A 50 16.96 9.19 13.23
CA GLY A 50 17.27 7.80 13.63
C GLY A 50 16.79 6.73 12.62
N GLY A 51 16.16 7.15 11.54
CA GLY A 51 15.63 6.39 10.41
C GLY A 51 14.97 7.37 9.43
N TRP A 52 14.49 6.90 8.28
CA TRP A 52 13.81 7.77 7.33
C TRP A 52 12.38 8.02 7.79
N ARG A 53 12.06 9.25 8.20
CA ARG A 53 10.73 9.65 8.67
C ARG A 53 10.06 10.58 7.65
N PRO A 54 8.79 10.35 7.32
CA PRO A 54 8.08 11.27 6.44
C PRO A 54 7.70 12.53 7.23
N VAL A 55 7.95 13.68 6.62
CA VAL A 55 7.52 14.99 7.10
C VAL A 55 6.41 15.46 6.16
N LEU A 56 5.21 15.63 6.71
CA LEU A 56 4.04 16.08 5.98
C LEU A 56 3.88 17.58 6.17
N SER A 57 3.93 18.33 5.06
CA SER A 57 3.60 19.75 5.02
C SER A 57 2.09 19.89 4.83
N SER A 58 1.38 20.29 5.89
CA SER A 58 -0.08 20.23 5.95
C SER A 58 -0.70 21.54 6.48
N PRO A 59 -1.99 21.81 6.22
CA PRO A 59 -2.67 23.01 6.76
C PRO A 59 -2.97 22.97 8.25
N VAL A 60 -2.69 21.85 8.93
CA VAL A 60 -2.90 21.66 10.38
C VAL A 60 -1.55 21.44 11.07
N ASP A 61 -1.44 21.86 12.31
CA ASP A 61 -0.19 21.91 13.08
C ASP A 61 -0.09 20.86 14.19
N THR A 62 -1.15 20.10 14.44
CA THR A 62 -1.18 19.09 15.49
C THR A 62 -1.40 17.68 14.96
N PRO A 63 -0.81 16.65 15.62
CA PRO A 63 -1.11 15.25 15.34
C PRO A 63 -2.59 14.89 15.43
N ASP A 64 -3.31 15.51 16.38
CA ASP A 64 -4.74 15.28 16.56
C ASP A 64 -5.56 15.78 15.37
N ALA A 65 -5.37 17.04 14.97
CA ALA A 65 -6.08 17.61 13.83
C ALA A 65 -5.79 16.85 12.52
N LEU A 66 -4.55 16.38 12.33
CA LEU A 66 -4.23 15.54 11.18
C LEU A 66 -4.98 14.20 11.25
N ALA A 67 -4.95 13.51 12.40
CA ALA A 67 -5.64 12.24 12.56
C ALA A 67 -7.16 12.36 12.37
N ASP A 68 -7.77 13.44 12.85
CA ASP A 68 -9.20 13.72 12.64
C ASP A 68 -9.53 13.94 11.18
N ALA A 69 -8.75 14.76 10.47
CA ALA A 69 -8.94 15.02 9.05
C ALA A 69 -8.81 13.74 8.20
N LEU A 70 -7.79 12.92 8.49
CA LEU A 70 -7.60 11.64 7.79
C LEU A 70 -8.72 10.67 8.13
N HIS A 71 -9.07 10.51 9.40
CA HIS A 71 -10.14 9.59 9.80
C HIS A 71 -11.46 9.97 9.16
N ASN A 72 -11.87 11.24 9.24
CA ASN A 72 -13.10 11.73 8.63
C ASN A 72 -13.10 11.50 7.11
N CYS A 73 -11.98 11.74 6.43
CA CYS A 73 -11.87 11.47 5.00
C CYS A 73 -11.98 9.97 4.67
N LEU A 74 -11.49 9.10 5.54
CA LEU A 74 -11.48 7.64 5.32
C LEU A 74 -12.77 6.95 5.74
N THR A 75 -13.55 7.53 6.64
CA THR A 75 -14.80 6.93 7.16
C THR A 75 -16.06 7.52 6.58
N GLN A 76 -15.96 8.55 5.72
CA GLN A 76 -17.09 9.04 4.95
C GLN A 76 -17.75 7.86 4.20
N PRO A 77 -19.02 7.55 4.52
CA PRO A 77 -19.70 6.44 3.87
C PRO A 77 -20.02 6.83 2.43
N HIS A 78 -19.68 5.96 1.50
CA HIS A 78 -20.05 6.13 0.10
C HIS A 78 -20.88 4.93 -0.35
N ALA A 79 -21.92 5.19 -1.13
CA ALA A 79 -22.74 4.13 -1.73
C ALA A 79 -21.86 3.29 -2.65
N CYS A 80 -21.73 2.00 -2.35
CA CYS A 80 -20.98 1.07 -3.16
C CYS A 80 -21.89 0.47 -4.24
N GLU A 81 -21.70 0.91 -5.48
CA GLU A 81 -22.43 0.38 -6.64
C GLU A 81 -22.23 -1.12 -6.84
N THR A 82 -21.08 -1.67 -6.40
CA THR A 82 -20.74 -3.08 -6.55
C THR A 82 -21.58 -4.01 -5.66
N CYS A 83 -21.88 -3.59 -4.42
CA CYS A 83 -22.58 -4.43 -3.45
C CYS A 83 -23.89 -3.83 -2.92
N GLY A 84 -24.27 -2.64 -3.38
CA GLY A 84 -25.48 -1.93 -2.99
C GLY A 84 -25.49 -1.39 -1.56
N LYS A 85 -24.34 -1.33 -0.88
CA LYS A 85 -24.23 -0.93 0.54
C LYS A 85 -23.28 0.26 0.72
N SER A 86 -23.42 0.99 1.82
CA SER A 86 -22.52 2.12 2.13
C SER A 86 -21.36 1.68 3.01
N HIS A 87 -20.12 1.90 2.57
CA HIS A 87 -18.91 1.42 3.27
C HIS A 87 -17.81 2.52 3.35
N PRO A 88 -16.91 2.49 4.36
CA PRO A 88 -15.82 3.46 4.54
C PRO A 88 -14.58 3.13 3.68
N HIS A 89 -14.80 2.58 2.49
CA HIS A 89 -13.71 2.15 1.61
C HIS A 89 -14.12 2.24 0.14
N ALA A 90 -13.16 2.32 -0.77
CA ALA A 90 -13.42 2.42 -2.20
C ALA A 90 -14.28 1.25 -2.71
N CYS A 91 -15.21 1.52 -3.64
CA CYS A 91 -16.07 0.51 -4.26
C CYS A 91 -15.28 -0.62 -4.93
N ALA A 92 -14.06 -0.30 -5.40
CA ALA A 92 -13.14 -1.27 -5.98
C ALA A 92 -12.75 -2.38 -5.02
N LEU A 93 -12.78 -2.19 -3.69
CA LEU A 93 -12.52 -3.28 -2.75
C LEU A 93 -13.67 -4.29 -2.69
N CYS A 94 -14.85 -4.00 -3.25
CA CYS A 94 -16.01 -4.90 -3.25
C CYS A 94 -16.13 -5.77 -4.50
N VAL A 95 -15.23 -5.66 -5.48
CA VAL A 95 -15.29 -6.44 -6.74
C VAL A 95 -15.08 -7.94 -6.56
N GLY A 96 -14.66 -8.36 -5.36
CA GLY A 96 -14.51 -9.76 -4.97
C GLY A 96 -13.83 -9.88 -3.60
N ASP A 97 -13.63 -11.12 -3.14
CA ASP A 97 -12.84 -11.40 -1.93
C ASP A 97 -11.33 -11.44 -2.22
N ASP A 98 -10.95 -11.77 -3.46
CA ASP A 98 -9.58 -11.85 -3.95
C ASP A 98 -9.44 -11.28 -5.37
N LEU A 99 -8.19 -11.18 -5.84
CA LEU A 99 -7.85 -10.66 -7.17
C LEU A 99 -7.85 -11.71 -8.29
N ALA A 100 -8.23 -12.96 -7.99
CA ALA A 100 -8.46 -13.99 -9.01
C ALA A 100 -9.83 -13.78 -9.70
N LEU A 101 -10.03 -12.58 -10.22
CA LEU A 101 -11.29 -12.13 -10.82
C LEU A 101 -11.39 -12.60 -12.28
N PRO A 102 -12.54 -13.16 -12.71
CA PRO A 102 -12.79 -13.42 -14.12
C PRO A 102 -12.56 -12.16 -14.96
N SER A 103 -11.95 -12.34 -16.13
CA SER A 103 -11.51 -11.22 -16.98
C SER A 103 -12.68 -10.34 -17.43
N GLU A 104 -13.84 -10.95 -17.70
CA GLU A 104 -15.08 -10.27 -18.07
C GLU A 104 -15.62 -9.40 -16.93
N THR A 105 -15.77 -9.98 -15.74
CA THR A 105 -16.21 -9.26 -14.52
C THR A 105 -15.28 -8.08 -14.20
N PHE A 106 -13.96 -8.25 -14.34
CA PHE A 106 -13.02 -7.14 -14.16
C PHE A 106 -13.25 -6.01 -15.17
N ARG A 107 -13.49 -6.37 -16.44
CA ARG A 107 -13.75 -5.40 -17.52
C ARG A 107 -15.03 -4.62 -17.28
N GLU A 108 -16.10 -5.28 -16.84
CA GLU A 108 -17.36 -4.64 -16.49
C GLU A 108 -17.18 -3.59 -15.39
N HIS A 109 -16.49 -3.97 -14.30
CA HIS A 109 -16.16 -3.01 -13.22
C HIS A 109 -15.27 -1.86 -13.72
N ALA A 110 -14.27 -2.14 -14.56
CA ALA A 110 -13.39 -1.12 -15.11
C ALA A 110 -14.14 -0.09 -15.97
N MET A 111 -15.05 -0.56 -16.83
CA MET A 111 -15.88 0.30 -17.67
C MET A 111 -16.84 1.15 -16.83
N SER A 112 -17.49 0.56 -15.83
CA SER A 112 -18.38 1.26 -14.91
C SER A 112 -17.64 2.35 -14.12
N PHE A 113 -16.56 2.00 -13.42
CA PHE A 113 -15.84 2.96 -12.58
C PHE A 113 -15.14 4.05 -13.40
N ARG A 114 -14.67 3.76 -14.62
CA ARG A 114 -14.08 4.79 -15.49
C ARG A 114 -15.05 5.93 -15.75
N ALA A 115 -16.34 5.61 -15.91
CA ALA A 115 -17.38 6.59 -16.19
C ALA A 115 -17.88 7.32 -14.93
N ALA A 116 -18.00 6.61 -13.80
CA ALA A 116 -18.71 7.11 -12.62
C ALA A 116 -17.82 7.41 -11.40
N ASN A 117 -16.67 6.75 -11.26
CA ASN A 117 -15.89 6.77 -10.01
C ASN A 117 -14.38 6.63 -10.26
N HIS A 118 -13.72 7.78 -10.47
CA HIS A 118 -12.28 7.85 -10.72
C HIS A 118 -11.43 7.23 -9.60
N GLU A 119 -11.89 7.28 -8.35
CA GLU A 119 -11.16 6.68 -7.23
C GLU A 119 -11.18 5.15 -7.31
N ALA A 120 -12.36 4.56 -7.53
CA ALA A 120 -12.49 3.12 -7.73
C ALA A 120 -11.71 2.65 -8.98
N ALA A 121 -11.72 3.43 -10.07
CA ALA A 121 -10.94 3.14 -11.26
C ALA A 121 -9.42 3.13 -10.97
N ALA A 122 -8.94 4.07 -10.14
CA ALA A 122 -7.52 4.13 -9.76
C ALA A 122 -7.10 2.91 -8.91
N PHE A 123 -7.98 2.39 -8.05
CA PHE A 123 -7.76 1.14 -7.34
C PHE A 123 -7.74 -0.07 -8.27
N LEU A 124 -8.70 -0.19 -9.21
CA LEU A 124 -8.70 -1.29 -10.18
C LEU A 124 -7.40 -1.32 -10.99
N ALA A 125 -6.91 -0.16 -11.43
CA ALA A 125 -5.64 -0.05 -12.14
C ALA A 125 -4.45 -0.56 -11.30
N ALA A 126 -4.53 -0.53 -9.96
CA ALA A 126 -3.51 -1.07 -9.07
C ALA A 126 -3.67 -2.57 -8.77
N PHE A 127 -4.83 -3.17 -9.05
CA PHE A 127 -5.12 -4.57 -8.75
C PHE A 127 -4.69 -5.54 -9.83
N GLY A 128 -4.78 -5.15 -11.10
CA GLY A 128 -4.44 -6.05 -12.20
C GLY A 128 -4.79 -5.49 -13.57
N SER A 129 -4.77 -6.37 -14.56
CA SER A 129 -5.26 -6.07 -15.91
C SER A 129 -5.80 -7.34 -16.56
N ASP A 130 -6.89 -7.20 -17.30
CA ASP A 130 -7.52 -8.21 -18.14
C ASP A 130 -6.91 -8.29 -19.56
N ALA A 131 -5.99 -7.38 -19.92
CA ALA A 131 -5.26 -7.42 -21.19
C ALA A 131 -4.23 -8.57 -21.23
N VAL A 132 -3.85 -9.10 -20.07
CA VAL A 132 -3.05 -10.30 -19.88
C VAL A 132 -3.75 -11.18 -18.86
N THR A 133 -3.97 -12.44 -19.20
CA THR A 133 -4.77 -13.35 -18.37
C THR A 133 -3.94 -14.53 -17.88
N THR A 134 -4.38 -15.12 -16.78
CA THR A 134 -3.93 -16.41 -16.28
C THR A 134 -5.15 -17.30 -16.06
N THR A 135 -4.96 -18.58 -15.78
CA THR A 135 -6.06 -19.49 -15.44
C THR A 135 -6.16 -19.70 -13.93
N ASN A 136 -7.39 -19.75 -13.41
CA ASN A 136 -7.65 -20.23 -12.05
C ASN A 136 -7.65 -21.78 -11.98
N SER A 137 -7.98 -22.35 -10.82
CA SER A 137 -8.08 -23.81 -10.62
C SER A 137 -9.14 -24.48 -11.49
N GLU A 138 -10.15 -23.72 -11.92
CA GLU A 138 -11.25 -24.17 -12.79
C GLU A 138 -10.95 -23.95 -14.29
N LYS A 139 -9.70 -23.59 -14.63
CA LYS A 139 -9.24 -23.28 -16.00
C LYS A 139 -9.95 -22.08 -16.65
N GLN A 140 -10.63 -21.24 -15.85
CA GLN A 140 -11.25 -20.01 -16.35
C GLN A 140 -10.22 -18.88 -16.45
N PRO A 141 -10.32 -18.01 -17.47
CA PRO A 141 -9.42 -16.87 -17.64
C PRO A 141 -9.71 -15.79 -16.61
N VAL A 142 -8.77 -15.62 -15.68
CA VAL A 142 -8.77 -14.54 -14.70
C VAL A 142 -7.70 -13.51 -15.04
N ILE A 143 -7.85 -12.30 -14.51
CA ILE A 143 -6.84 -11.25 -14.70
C ILE A 143 -5.47 -11.71 -14.19
N GLN A 144 -4.40 -11.22 -14.79
CA GLN A 144 -3.13 -11.19 -14.09
C GLN A 144 -3.20 -10.09 -13.01
N ASP A 145 -2.77 -10.41 -11.79
CA ASP A 145 -2.85 -9.50 -10.64
C ASP A 145 -1.52 -8.80 -10.29
N THR A 146 -1.67 -7.79 -9.44
CA THR A 146 -0.61 -6.98 -8.87
C THR A 146 0.39 -7.77 -8.05
N ALA A 147 1.66 -7.36 -8.12
CA ALA A 147 2.72 -7.93 -7.29
C ALA A 147 2.48 -7.71 -5.78
N PHE A 148 1.63 -6.77 -5.39
CA PHE A 148 1.19 -6.59 -3.99
C PHE A 148 0.27 -7.70 -3.47
N ARG A 149 -0.28 -8.58 -4.32
CA ARG A 149 -1.14 -9.67 -3.87
C ARG A 149 -0.34 -10.68 -3.03
N THR A 150 -0.54 -10.64 -1.71
CA THR A 150 0.17 -11.50 -0.74
C THR A 150 -0.56 -12.80 -0.39
N MET A 151 -1.84 -12.89 -0.72
CA MET A 151 -2.70 -14.05 -0.45
C MET A 151 -3.73 -14.21 -1.57
N SER A 152 -4.30 -15.41 -1.70
CA SER A 152 -5.21 -15.77 -2.80
C SER A 152 -6.31 -16.72 -2.34
N GLY A 153 -6.86 -16.51 -1.14
CA GLY A 153 -7.98 -17.25 -0.57
C GLY A 153 -7.60 -18.57 0.12
N ALA A 154 -6.38 -19.06 -0.08
CA ALA A 154 -5.88 -20.24 0.61
C ALA A 154 -5.92 -20.05 2.14
N GLY A 155 -6.51 -21.02 2.85
CA GLY A 155 -6.67 -20.94 4.31
C GLY A 155 -7.58 -19.80 4.77
N HIS A 156 -8.59 -19.44 3.96
CA HIS A 156 -9.52 -18.33 4.20
C HIS A 156 -8.87 -16.95 4.30
N GLN A 157 -7.66 -16.77 3.75
CA GLN A 157 -6.96 -15.49 3.69
C GLN A 157 -7.16 -14.83 2.33
N HIS A 158 -8.09 -13.88 2.31
CA HIS A 158 -8.61 -13.22 1.13
C HIS A 158 -8.12 -11.77 1.08
N PHE A 159 -7.38 -11.38 0.04
CA PHE A 159 -6.65 -10.11 -0.01
C PHE A 159 -7.59 -8.90 0.09
N LEU A 160 -8.64 -8.85 -0.75
CA LEU A 160 -9.59 -7.73 -0.75
C LEU A 160 -10.46 -7.76 0.50
N LYS A 161 -10.87 -8.94 0.96
CA LYS A 161 -11.64 -9.07 2.21
C LYS A 161 -10.87 -8.56 3.42
N PHE A 162 -9.59 -8.89 3.54
CA PHE A 162 -8.77 -8.40 4.65
C PHE A 162 -8.53 -6.91 4.56
N ALA A 163 -8.36 -6.35 3.35
CA ALA A 163 -8.33 -4.90 3.16
C ALA A 163 -9.64 -4.26 3.66
N ARG A 164 -10.81 -4.81 3.32
CA ARG A 164 -12.10 -4.32 3.84
C ARG A 164 -12.21 -4.43 5.36
N ASN A 165 -11.78 -5.55 5.95
CA ASN A 165 -11.77 -5.72 7.41
C ASN A 165 -10.92 -4.65 8.09
N ILE A 166 -9.71 -4.38 7.58
CA ILE A 166 -8.83 -3.30 8.06
C ILE A 166 -9.51 -1.94 7.93
N CYS A 167 -10.15 -1.66 6.80
CA CYS A 167 -10.89 -0.42 6.59
C CYS A 167 -12.01 -0.22 7.62
N SER A 168 -12.74 -1.28 7.96
CA SER A 168 -13.83 -1.23 8.94
C SER A 168 -13.36 -1.20 10.39
N ALA A 169 -12.22 -1.82 10.70
CA ALA A 169 -11.72 -1.95 12.07
C ALA A 169 -10.82 -0.80 12.52
N CYS A 170 -10.23 -0.05 11.58
CA CYS A 170 -9.28 1.01 11.90
C CYS A 170 -9.97 2.22 12.54
N THR A 171 -9.55 2.58 13.74
CA THR A 171 -10.05 3.76 14.46
C THR A 171 -9.15 4.98 14.27
N ARG A 172 -9.70 6.16 14.59
CA ARG A 172 -8.97 7.43 14.64
C ARG A 172 -7.72 7.33 15.51
N ASP A 173 -7.84 6.74 16.71
CA ASP A 173 -6.73 6.65 17.65
C ASP A 173 -5.63 5.70 17.17
N GLN A 174 -5.98 4.63 16.46
CA GLN A 174 -4.99 3.77 15.81
C GLN A 174 -4.26 4.52 14.69
N LEU A 175 -4.94 5.32 13.88
CA LEU A 175 -4.30 6.19 12.88
C LEU A 175 -3.29 7.13 13.55
N LYS A 176 -3.70 7.88 14.58
CA LYS A 176 -2.80 8.79 15.30
C LYS A 176 -1.61 8.03 15.90
N ARG A 177 -1.89 6.97 16.67
CA ARG A 177 -0.88 6.17 17.36
C ARG A 177 0.16 5.64 16.37
N ASP A 178 -0.28 5.07 15.26
CA ASP A 178 0.62 4.39 14.33
C ASP A 178 1.39 5.36 13.41
N MET A 179 0.87 6.56 13.18
CA MET A 179 1.59 7.62 12.47
C MET A 179 2.67 8.28 13.34
N PHE A 180 2.42 8.48 14.63
CA PHE A 180 3.27 9.35 15.46
C PHE A 180 4.09 8.62 16.53
N ASN A 181 3.72 7.39 16.91
CA ASN A 181 4.41 6.64 17.96
C ASN A 181 5.08 5.39 17.40
N THR A 182 6.11 4.92 18.12
CA THR A 182 6.75 3.62 17.84
C THR A 182 5.74 2.49 17.85
N TRP A 183 5.77 1.67 16.80
CA TRP A 183 4.88 0.53 16.64
C TRP A 183 5.08 -0.51 17.73
N ARG A 184 4.00 -0.79 18.47
CA ARG A 184 3.96 -1.81 19.53
C ARG A 184 3.23 -3.08 19.12
N TYR A 185 2.75 -3.16 17.89
CA TYR A 185 2.00 -4.29 17.34
C TYR A 185 0.82 -4.71 18.24
N ALA A 186 0.11 -3.70 18.77
CA ALA A 186 -0.90 -3.89 19.81
C ALA A 186 -2.27 -4.33 19.26
N ASP A 187 -2.47 -4.34 17.93
CA ASP A 187 -3.74 -4.72 17.34
C ASP A 187 -3.78 -6.20 16.96
N PRO A 188 -4.96 -6.86 17.04
CA PRO A 188 -5.12 -8.24 16.60
C PRO A 188 -4.71 -8.48 15.15
N VAL A 189 -3.85 -9.46 14.87
CA VAL A 189 -3.46 -9.77 13.48
C VAL A 189 -4.46 -10.66 12.73
N GLN A 190 -5.34 -11.37 13.44
CA GLN A 190 -6.29 -12.29 12.82
C GLN A 190 -7.21 -11.54 11.84
N ASN A 191 -7.15 -11.90 10.56
CA ASN A 191 -7.93 -11.32 9.45
C ASN A 191 -7.69 -9.82 9.16
N HIS A 192 -6.63 -9.24 9.74
CA HIS A 192 -6.29 -7.82 9.64
C HIS A 192 -4.79 -7.61 9.35
N THR A 193 -4.24 -8.40 8.41
CA THR A 193 -2.87 -8.23 7.89
C THR A 193 -2.88 -8.37 6.39
N LEU A 194 -2.19 -7.47 5.69
CA LEU A 194 -1.89 -7.61 4.26
C LEU A 194 -0.51 -8.20 4.00
N ARG A 195 0.22 -8.61 5.06
CA ARG A 195 1.58 -9.16 4.98
C ARG A 195 2.58 -8.22 4.30
N LEU A 196 2.38 -6.92 4.52
CA LEU A 196 3.21 -5.85 3.99
C LEU A 196 4.35 -5.49 4.95
N ASP A 197 4.24 -5.83 6.24
CA ASP A 197 5.32 -5.67 7.20
C ASP A 197 6.27 -6.88 7.12
N PRO A 198 7.60 -6.70 7.11
CA PRO A 198 8.53 -7.82 7.21
C PRO A 198 8.35 -8.71 8.43
N LEU A 199 7.82 -8.19 9.54
CA LEU A 199 7.49 -9.00 10.72
C LEU A 199 6.34 -9.99 10.48
N ASP A 200 5.55 -9.83 9.41
CA ASP A 200 4.55 -10.81 9.00
C ASP A 200 5.18 -12.09 8.40
N ASP A 201 6.50 -12.13 8.20
CA ASP A 201 7.27 -13.36 7.87
C ASP A 201 7.38 -14.29 9.10
N ALA A 202 6.24 -14.90 9.47
CA ALA A 202 6.18 -15.91 10.52
C ALA A 202 6.50 -17.31 9.94
N ARG A 203 7.79 -17.66 9.87
CA ARG A 203 8.21 -19.01 9.41
C ARG A 203 7.97 -20.06 10.48
N TYR A 204 7.29 -21.15 10.09
CA TYR A 204 7.07 -22.34 10.92
C TYR A 204 8.36 -22.90 11.51
N ALA A 205 9.44 -22.96 10.72
CA ALA A 205 10.72 -23.53 11.13
C ALA A 205 11.45 -22.77 12.26
N LEU A 206 11.01 -21.56 12.59
CA LEU A 206 11.60 -20.73 13.65
C LEU A 206 10.71 -20.63 14.89
N ARG A 207 9.59 -21.37 14.96
CA ARG A 207 8.63 -21.32 16.07
C ARG A 207 8.42 -22.69 16.71
N TRP A 208 8.30 -22.68 18.04
CA TRP A 208 7.99 -23.88 18.84
C TRP A 208 6.58 -24.42 18.61
N SER A 209 5.65 -23.60 18.11
CA SER A 209 4.25 -23.97 17.89
C SER A 209 3.68 -23.42 16.58
N ASP A 210 2.58 -24.03 16.12
CA ASP A 210 1.86 -23.60 14.93
C ASP A 210 1.29 -22.17 15.11
N PRO A 211 1.76 -21.18 14.31
CA PRO A 211 1.26 -19.82 14.37
C PRO A 211 -0.20 -19.68 13.93
N SER A 212 -0.84 -20.68 13.32
CA SER A 212 -2.23 -20.56 12.87
C SER A 212 -3.25 -20.58 14.03
N GLY A 213 -2.94 -21.33 15.10
CA GLY A 213 -3.77 -21.49 16.31
C GLY A 213 -3.36 -20.61 17.49
N ASP A 214 -2.33 -19.78 17.33
CA ASP A 214 -1.78 -18.96 18.43
C ASP A 214 -2.83 -17.96 18.98
N PRO A 215 -3.26 -18.10 20.25
CA PRO A 215 -4.27 -17.21 20.86
C PRO A 215 -3.85 -15.74 20.86
N THR A 216 -2.54 -15.45 20.81
CA THR A 216 -2.03 -14.07 20.79
C THR A 216 -2.42 -13.34 19.50
N ARG A 217 -2.74 -14.04 18.41
CA ARG A 217 -3.18 -13.43 17.15
C ARG A 217 -4.49 -12.68 17.24
N LYS A 218 -5.34 -13.06 18.21
CA LYS A 218 -6.58 -12.36 18.54
C LYS A 218 -6.36 -11.10 19.36
N LYS A 219 -5.13 -10.87 19.84
CA LYS A 219 -4.81 -9.81 20.79
C LYS A 219 -3.75 -8.83 20.29
N ARG A 220 -2.81 -9.28 19.44
CA ARG A 220 -1.65 -8.50 19.01
C ARG A 220 -1.07 -9.00 17.68
N GLY A 221 -0.16 -8.23 17.11
CA GLY A 221 0.65 -8.59 15.94
C GLY A 221 0.41 -7.73 14.69
N SER A 222 -0.53 -6.79 14.69
CA SER A 222 -0.78 -5.88 13.56
C SER A 222 -0.70 -4.41 13.97
N ILE A 223 -0.66 -3.55 12.95
CA ILE A 223 -0.65 -2.09 13.02
C ILE A 223 -1.78 -1.59 12.10
N TYR A 224 -2.97 -1.38 12.67
CA TYR A 224 -4.18 -1.11 11.88
C TYR A 224 -4.09 0.22 11.13
N GLY A 225 -3.60 1.27 11.77
CA GLY A 225 -3.46 2.59 11.15
C GLY A 225 -2.53 2.56 9.95
N ALA A 226 -1.37 1.90 10.08
CA ALA A 226 -0.42 1.76 8.99
C ALA A 226 -0.98 0.92 7.83
N ASN A 227 -1.65 -0.21 8.13
CA ASN A 227 -2.27 -1.03 7.07
C ASN A 227 -3.42 -0.28 6.37
N ARG A 228 -4.25 0.45 7.11
CA ARG A 228 -5.33 1.30 6.54
C ARG A 228 -4.77 2.31 5.56
N LEU A 229 -3.68 2.98 5.91
CA LEU A 229 -3.02 3.96 5.05
C LEU A 229 -2.31 3.26 3.87
N ALA A 230 -1.67 2.13 4.08
CA ALA A 230 -1.03 1.37 3.00
C ALA A 230 -2.03 0.93 1.91
N ILE A 231 -3.27 0.58 2.28
CA ILE A 231 -4.35 0.33 1.31
C ILE A 231 -4.59 1.57 0.44
N GLU A 232 -4.64 2.77 1.04
CA GLU A 232 -4.81 4.02 0.29
C GLU A 232 -3.65 4.35 -0.63
N ALA A 233 -2.47 3.75 -0.43
CA ALA A 233 -1.32 3.94 -1.31
C ALA A 233 -1.38 3.08 -2.59
N LEU A 234 -2.15 1.99 -2.62
CA LEU A 234 -2.20 1.06 -3.76
C LEU A 234 -2.42 1.76 -5.12
N PRO A 235 -3.35 2.75 -5.27
CA PRO A 235 -3.56 3.46 -6.54
C PRO A 235 -2.33 4.18 -7.11
N LEU A 236 -1.28 4.40 -6.30
CA LEU A 236 -0.03 4.99 -6.75
C LEU A 236 0.87 3.99 -7.50
N PHE A 237 0.52 2.71 -7.48
CA PHE A 237 1.28 1.63 -8.09
C PHE A 237 0.46 0.88 -9.15
N PRO A 238 0.14 1.51 -10.29
CA PRO A 238 -0.66 0.88 -11.33
C PRO A 238 0.04 -0.34 -11.94
N CYS A 239 -0.77 -1.27 -12.43
CA CYS A 239 -0.36 -2.43 -13.20
C CYS A 239 -0.49 -2.14 -14.70
N VAL A 240 0.57 -2.42 -15.46
CA VAL A 240 0.65 -2.14 -16.89
C VAL A 240 1.14 -3.39 -17.64
N PRO A 241 0.44 -3.86 -18.68
CA PRO A 241 0.93 -4.94 -19.53
C PRO A 241 2.22 -4.55 -20.26
N ARG A 242 3.22 -5.45 -20.26
CA ARG A 242 4.48 -5.29 -20.97
C ARG A 242 5.01 -6.64 -21.44
N GLY A 243 5.13 -6.81 -22.76
CA GLY A 243 5.71 -8.01 -23.38
C GLY A 243 5.00 -9.31 -22.96
N GLY A 244 3.66 -9.33 -23.00
CA GLY A 244 2.85 -10.49 -22.64
C GLY A 244 2.75 -10.79 -21.14
N THR A 245 3.30 -9.94 -20.28
CA THR A 245 3.22 -10.09 -18.81
C THR A 245 2.75 -8.80 -18.16
N LEU A 246 2.16 -8.89 -16.97
CA LEU A 246 1.82 -7.71 -16.18
C LEU A 246 3.02 -7.19 -15.38
N ARG A 247 3.19 -5.87 -15.32
CA ARG A 247 4.17 -5.20 -14.45
C ARG A 247 3.46 -4.26 -13.49
N THR A 248 3.75 -4.39 -12.21
CA THR A 248 3.30 -3.44 -11.18
C THR A 248 4.36 -2.35 -11.00
N ALA A 249 3.97 -1.08 -11.02
CA ALA A 249 4.87 0.02 -10.70
C ALA A 249 5.52 -0.19 -9.31
N GLY A 250 6.77 0.25 -9.15
CA GLY A 250 7.56 -0.02 -7.94
C GLY A 250 8.12 -1.45 -7.85
N PHE A 251 7.72 -2.39 -8.71
CA PHE A 251 8.28 -3.75 -8.67
C PHE A 251 9.30 -4.03 -9.76
N ARG A 252 10.34 -4.77 -9.38
CA ARG A 252 11.27 -5.44 -10.28
C ARG A 252 11.00 -6.93 -10.25
N GLN A 253 10.98 -7.53 -11.43
CA GLN A 253 10.90 -8.98 -11.54
C GLN A 253 11.96 -9.45 -12.51
N ARG A 254 12.92 -10.20 -11.97
CA ARG A 254 14.01 -10.86 -12.71
C ARG A 254 13.77 -12.37 -12.69
N ARG A 255 14.34 -13.06 -13.67
CA ARG A 255 14.43 -14.53 -13.62
C ARG A 255 15.53 -14.87 -12.61
N GLY A 256 15.18 -15.59 -11.56
CA GLY A 256 16.11 -16.07 -10.55
C GLY A 256 17.00 -17.19 -11.11
N THR A 257 18.12 -17.43 -10.43
CA THR A 257 19.07 -18.49 -10.76
C THR A 257 18.49 -19.90 -10.59
N ASP A 258 17.46 -20.04 -9.74
CA ASP A 258 16.68 -21.25 -9.49
C ASP A 258 15.49 -21.43 -10.47
N GLY A 259 15.41 -20.58 -11.50
CA GLY A 259 14.29 -20.58 -12.45
C GLY A 259 13.00 -19.94 -11.92
N ARG A 260 12.92 -19.57 -10.63
CA ARG A 260 11.77 -18.86 -10.05
C ARG A 260 11.92 -17.37 -10.28
N SER A 261 10.81 -16.63 -10.31
CA SER A 261 10.88 -15.18 -10.48
C SER A 261 11.33 -14.49 -9.17
N ASP A 262 12.43 -13.75 -9.21
CA ASP A 262 12.85 -12.87 -8.12
C ASP A 262 12.10 -11.54 -8.23
N VAL A 263 11.12 -11.37 -7.34
CA VAL A 263 10.24 -10.20 -7.32
C VAL A 263 10.65 -9.32 -6.14
N ARG A 264 10.97 -8.05 -6.42
CA ARG A 264 11.38 -7.07 -5.41
C ARG A 264 10.52 -5.82 -5.52
N LEU A 265 10.02 -5.33 -4.41
CA LEU A 265 9.49 -3.98 -4.29
C LEU A 265 10.69 -3.04 -4.11
N CYS A 266 10.77 -1.98 -4.91
CA CYS A 266 11.84 -0.99 -4.86
C CYS A 266 11.21 0.40 -4.74
N TRP A 267 11.73 1.24 -3.86
CA TRP A 267 11.20 2.58 -3.67
C TRP A 267 12.27 3.63 -3.38
N PRO A 268 12.05 4.87 -3.85
CA PRO A 268 12.93 6.00 -3.57
C PRO A 268 12.55 6.70 -2.27
N ILE A 269 13.56 7.25 -1.62
CA ILE A 269 13.46 8.21 -0.52
C ILE A 269 13.97 9.54 -1.04
N TRP A 270 13.11 10.56 -1.03
CA TRP A 270 13.40 11.89 -1.54
C TRP A 270 13.39 12.93 -0.41
N THR A 271 14.16 14.00 -0.55
CA THR A 271 14.24 15.07 0.47
C THR A 271 13.50 16.34 0.10
N ALA A 272 13.06 16.48 -1.16
CA ALA A 272 12.27 17.62 -1.63
C ALA A 272 10.79 17.50 -1.18
N ASN A 273 10.12 18.64 -0.93
CA ASN A 273 8.69 18.65 -0.61
C ASN A 273 7.83 18.36 -1.85
N LEU A 274 7.53 17.07 -2.08
CA LEU A 274 6.78 16.60 -3.24
C LEU A 274 5.26 16.62 -2.99
N SER A 275 4.50 17.06 -3.99
CA SER A 275 3.05 16.84 -4.06
C SER A 275 2.74 15.37 -4.34
N LEU A 276 1.49 14.94 -4.18
CA LEU A 276 1.06 13.58 -4.53
C LEU A 276 1.42 13.19 -5.98
N SER A 277 1.19 14.09 -6.95
CA SER A 277 1.50 13.84 -8.36
C SER A 277 3.01 13.72 -8.63
N ALA A 278 3.82 14.54 -7.97
CA ALA A 278 5.28 14.45 -8.07
C ALA A 278 5.82 13.18 -7.39
N ALA A 279 5.30 12.81 -6.22
CA ALA A 279 5.62 11.55 -5.56
C ALA A 279 5.28 10.35 -6.46
N ARG A 280 4.07 10.32 -7.05
CA ARG A 280 3.66 9.27 -8.01
C ARG A 280 4.63 9.14 -9.19
N SER A 281 5.04 10.26 -9.77
CA SER A 281 6.01 10.27 -10.88
C SER A 281 7.38 9.73 -10.45
N THR A 282 7.79 10.06 -9.21
CA THR A 282 9.05 9.59 -8.61
C THR A 282 9.03 8.07 -8.39
N LEU A 283 7.89 7.50 -8.00
CA LEU A 283 7.71 6.04 -7.83
C LEU A 283 7.83 5.26 -9.15
N THR A 284 7.48 5.88 -10.28
CA THR A 284 7.55 5.24 -11.59
C THR A 284 8.87 5.45 -12.30
N LEU A 285 9.79 6.23 -11.72
CA LEU A 285 11.11 6.42 -12.31
C LEU A 285 11.78 5.04 -12.45
N PRO A 286 12.21 4.67 -13.67
CA PRO A 286 12.97 3.47 -13.84
C PRO A 286 14.25 3.67 -13.05
N ALA A 287 14.33 2.93 -11.95
CA ALA A 287 15.58 2.67 -11.29
C ALA A 287 16.47 1.95 -12.32
N ALA A 288 17.22 2.65 -13.16
CA ALA A 288 18.12 1.93 -14.07
C ALA A 288 19.04 1.12 -13.14
N GLY A 289 19.13 -0.20 -13.36
CA GLY A 289 19.99 -1.04 -12.52
C GLY A 289 21.47 -0.66 -12.61
N SER A 290 21.81 0.27 -13.50
CA SER A 290 23.12 0.82 -13.80
C SER A 290 23.25 2.32 -13.49
N GLU A 291 22.24 2.95 -12.89
CA GLU A 291 22.35 4.37 -12.52
C GLU A 291 23.36 4.52 -11.37
N THR A 292 24.31 5.44 -11.54
CA THR A 292 25.25 5.79 -10.48
C THR A 292 24.52 6.45 -9.31
N ALA A 293 25.07 6.33 -8.10
CA ALA A 293 24.53 7.02 -6.92
C ALA A 293 24.41 8.54 -7.15
N GLU A 294 25.28 9.12 -7.96
CA GLU A 294 25.23 10.52 -8.35
C GLU A 294 24.01 10.85 -9.22
N ALA A 295 23.72 10.04 -10.25
CA ALA A 295 22.54 10.24 -11.10
C ALA A 295 21.23 10.15 -10.31
N ILE A 296 21.19 9.28 -9.29
CA ILE A 296 20.05 9.16 -8.37
C ILE A 296 19.91 10.43 -7.51
N ARG A 297 21.01 10.93 -6.94
CA ARG A 297 21.02 12.17 -6.15
C ARG A 297 20.60 13.41 -6.96
N GLN A 298 21.05 13.50 -8.21
CA GLN A 298 20.66 14.60 -9.12
C GLN A 298 19.14 14.65 -9.38
N ARG A 299 18.41 13.55 -9.17
CA ARG A 299 16.94 13.50 -9.23
C ARG A 299 16.25 13.82 -7.91
N GLY A 300 17.00 14.26 -6.89
CA GLY A 300 16.48 14.55 -5.55
C GLY A 300 16.16 13.30 -4.71
N ILE A 301 16.68 12.14 -5.10
CA ILE A 301 16.53 10.88 -4.38
C ILE A 301 17.77 10.69 -3.49
N ALA A 302 17.57 10.70 -2.17
CA ALA A 302 18.63 10.58 -1.18
C ALA A 302 19.01 9.12 -0.88
N ALA A 303 18.03 8.21 -0.93
CA ALA A 303 18.25 6.78 -0.75
C ALA A 303 17.26 5.97 -1.57
N ARG A 304 17.58 4.71 -1.80
CA ARG A 304 16.66 3.73 -2.39
C ARG A 304 16.69 2.48 -1.55
N PHE A 305 15.52 1.89 -1.37
CA PHE A 305 15.35 0.64 -0.66
C PHE A 305 14.74 -0.40 -1.59
N GLU A 306 15.03 -1.65 -1.30
CA GLU A 306 14.30 -2.76 -1.88
C GLU A 306 13.96 -3.83 -0.84
N SER A 307 12.85 -4.51 -1.05
CA SER A 307 12.41 -5.66 -0.27
C SER A 307 11.99 -6.79 -1.19
N ARG A 308 12.44 -8.01 -0.88
CA ARG A 308 12.12 -9.21 -1.66
C ARG A 308 10.74 -9.72 -1.29
N ARG A 309 9.91 -10.02 -2.29
CA ARG A 309 8.64 -10.72 -2.09
C ARG A 309 8.91 -12.22 -1.96
N LEU A 310 8.76 -12.73 -0.76
CA LEU A 310 8.97 -14.13 -0.41
C LEU A 310 7.67 -14.92 -0.64
N THR A 311 7.79 -16.19 -1.03
CA THR A 311 6.66 -17.13 -1.06
C THR A 311 6.90 -18.20 0.00
N ILE A 312 6.00 -18.30 0.96
CA ILE A 312 6.10 -19.18 2.13
C ILE A 312 4.83 -20.02 2.17
N GLY A 313 4.95 -21.27 1.74
CA GLY A 313 3.79 -22.13 1.49
C GLY A 313 2.84 -21.48 0.48
N LYS A 314 1.60 -21.19 0.92
CA LYS A 314 0.55 -20.58 0.09
C LYS A 314 0.47 -19.05 0.21
N PHE A 315 1.31 -18.44 1.05
CA PHE A 315 1.30 -17.00 1.33
C PHE A 315 2.55 -16.33 0.77
N ARG A 316 2.46 -15.02 0.60
CA ARG A 316 3.60 -14.18 0.29
C ARG A 316 3.74 -13.09 1.35
N CYS A 317 4.96 -12.64 1.57
CA CYS A 317 5.30 -11.54 2.47
C CYS A 317 6.53 -10.82 1.90
N PHE A 318 7.01 -9.80 2.61
CA PHE A 318 8.16 -9.00 2.22
C PHE A 318 9.32 -9.23 3.19
N SER A 319 10.55 -9.28 2.70
CA SER A 319 11.73 -9.33 3.55
C SER A 319 11.97 -7.96 4.21
N PRO A 320 12.81 -7.86 5.26
CA PRO A 320 13.40 -6.58 5.65
C PRO A 320 14.01 -5.89 4.43
N ALA A 321 13.89 -4.57 4.38
CA ALA A 321 14.42 -3.82 3.25
C ALA A 321 15.95 -3.68 3.37
N SER A 322 16.62 -3.63 2.23
CA SER A 322 18.04 -3.29 2.13
C SER A 322 18.21 -2.02 1.28
N PRO A 323 19.18 -1.15 1.62
CA PRO A 323 19.55 -0.04 0.76
C PRO A 323 20.16 -0.56 -0.55
N VAL A 324 19.95 0.16 -1.65
CA VAL A 324 20.45 -0.14 -3.00
C VAL A 324 20.98 1.08 -3.72
#